data_AF-A0A3C1G5B6-F1
#
_entry.id   AF-A0A3C1G5B6-F1
#
_cell.length_a   1.000
_cell.length_b   1.000
_cell.length_c   1.000
_cell.angle_alpha   90.00
_cell.angle_beta   90.00
_cell.angle_gamma   90.00
#
_symmetry.space_group_name_H-M   'P 1'
#
loop_
_entity.id
_entity.type
_entity.pdbx_description
1 polymer ?
#
loop_
_entity_poly.entity_id
_entity_poly.type
_entity_poly.pdbx_seq_one_letter_code
_entity_poly.pdbx_strand_id
1 'polypeptide(L)'
;MNIFFKRFIVATVISALLCGCAGHRDANVQNVNNELLKKDARSEKLNDMMLKSAMTQSTDPNADYIIGAEDLLDIDVFQADELKRTVRVSSQGYIGLPLIGQIKAKGLTPLQLEKEIEMKLEEYMEKPLVTVFVKEYMAQKIGVIGAVEKPQVYSV
;
A
#
# COMPACT_ATOMS: atom_id res chain seq x y z
N MET A 1 58.48 -67.13 25.00
CA MET A 1 58.29 -66.41 23.73
C MET A 1 56.82 -66.01 23.43
N ASN A 2 55.86 -66.06 24.38
CA ASN A 2 54.41 -65.90 24.06
C ASN A 2 53.71 -64.70 24.73
N ILE A 3 54.43 -63.90 25.53
CA ILE A 3 53.86 -62.73 26.24
C ILE A 3 53.94 -61.44 25.40
N PHE A 4 55.03 -61.28 24.62
CA PHE A 4 55.24 -60.13 23.74
C PHE A 4 54.29 -60.15 22.54
N PHE A 5 54.02 -61.33 21.98
CA PHE A 5 53.10 -61.50 20.85
C PHE A 5 51.63 -61.22 21.24
N LYS A 6 51.20 -61.62 22.45
CA LYS A 6 49.86 -61.29 22.98
C LYS A 6 49.67 -59.79 23.24
N ARG A 7 50.70 -59.08 23.72
CA ARG A 7 50.66 -57.62 23.92
C ARG A 7 50.56 -56.87 22.59
N PHE A 8 51.17 -57.41 21.53
CA PHE A 8 51.09 -56.83 20.19
C PHE A 8 49.70 -56.98 19.57
N ILE A 9 49.06 -58.14 19.73
CA ILE A 9 47.70 -58.40 19.22
C ILE A 9 46.65 -57.56 19.97
N VAL A 10 46.79 -57.37 21.29
CA VAL A 10 45.85 -56.54 22.07
C VAL A 10 46.00 -55.06 21.70
N ALA A 11 47.22 -54.59 21.43
CA ALA A 11 47.46 -53.21 21.02
C ALA A 11 46.89 -52.89 19.63
N THR A 12 46.94 -53.83 18.68
CA THR A 12 46.39 -53.62 17.33
C THR A 12 44.85 -53.63 17.31
N VAL A 13 44.20 -54.46 18.13
CA VAL A 13 42.73 -54.49 18.25
C VAL A 13 42.20 -53.21 18.91
N ILE A 14 42.88 -52.66 19.92
CA ILE A 14 42.47 -51.41 20.57
C ILE A 14 42.67 -50.20 19.64
N SER A 15 43.71 -50.18 18.81
CA SER A 15 43.90 -49.12 17.81
C SER A 15 42.83 -49.13 16.70
N ALA A 16 42.29 -50.30 16.36
CA ALA A 16 41.22 -50.41 15.35
C ALA A 16 39.85 -49.94 15.86
N LEU A 17 39.62 -49.97 17.18
CA LEU A 17 38.38 -49.51 17.83
C LEU A 17 38.32 -47.98 18.02
N LEU A 18 39.43 -47.25 17.85
CA LEU A 18 39.50 -45.79 18.01
C LEU A 18 39.57 -45.00 16.70
N CYS A 19 39.63 -45.65 15.54
CA CYS A 19 39.63 -44.99 14.22
C CYS A 19 38.25 -44.95 13.53
N GLY A 20 37.18 -44.91 14.32
CA GLY A 20 35.79 -44.80 13.85
C GLY A 20 35.26 -43.38 13.83
N CYS A 21 35.92 -42.45 13.14
CA CYS A 21 35.38 -41.12 12.77
C CYS A 21 36.05 -40.65 11.46
N ALA A 22 35.86 -41.40 10.37
CA ALA A 22 36.08 -40.84 9.05
C ALA A 22 34.88 -39.95 8.71
N GLY A 23 34.94 -38.69 9.17
CA GLY A 23 34.01 -37.66 8.76
C GLY A 23 34.05 -37.51 7.25
N HIS A 24 32.95 -37.82 6.59
CA HIS A 24 32.73 -37.58 5.17
C HIS A 24 32.86 -36.06 4.96
N ARG A 25 33.97 -35.61 4.38
CA ARG A 25 34.07 -34.24 3.88
C ARG A 25 33.23 -34.19 2.61
N ASP A 26 31.97 -33.81 2.77
CA ASP A 26 31.12 -33.40 1.67
C ASP A 26 31.83 -32.27 0.92
N ALA A 27 32.12 -32.51 -0.36
CA ALA A 27 32.68 -31.54 -1.29
C ALA A 27 31.63 -30.47 -1.67
N ASN A 28 31.05 -29.80 -0.68
CA ASN A 28 29.92 -28.89 -0.88
C ASN A 28 30.00 -27.60 -0.04
N VAL A 29 31.21 -27.04 0.17
CA VAL A 29 31.36 -25.75 0.88
C VAL A 29 31.65 -24.59 -0.08
N GLN A 30 32.19 -24.85 -1.28
CA GLN A 30 32.44 -23.78 -2.26
C GLN A 30 31.18 -23.31 -3.02
N ASN A 31 30.09 -24.07 -3.03
CA ASN A 31 28.85 -23.66 -3.72
C ASN A 31 27.92 -22.77 -2.89
N VAL A 32 28.02 -22.80 -1.55
CA VAL A 32 27.15 -22.01 -0.67
C VAL A 32 27.49 -20.52 -0.71
N ASN A 33 28.78 -20.18 -0.89
CA ASN A 33 29.24 -18.79 -1.01
C ASN A 33 28.69 -18.09 -2.27
N ASN A 34 28.35 -18.85 -3.31
CA ASN A 34 27.77 -18.33 -4.55
C ASN A 34 26.23 -18.16 -4.50
N GLU A 35 25.56 -18.72 -3.49
CA GLU A 35 24.10 -18.59 -3.33
C GLU A 35 23.67 -17.38 -2.50
N LEU A 36 24.48 -16.95 -1.52
CA LEU A 36 24.22 -15.76 -0.71
C LEU A 36 24.30 -14.47 -1.54
N LEU A 37 25.32 -14.32 -2.38
CA LEU A 37 25.47 -13.13 -3.26
C LEU A 37 24.41 -13.04 -4.37
N LYS A 38 23.83 -14.18 -4.79
CA LYS A 38 22.75 -14.22 -5.79
C LYS A 38 21.36 -14.01 -5.18
N LYS A 39 21.20 -14.29 -3.88
CA LYS A 39 19.95 -14.10 -3.14
C LYS A 39 19.61 -12.63 -2.95
N ASP A 40 20.63 -11.79 -2.81
CA ASP A 40 20.47 -10.35 -2.67
C ASP A 40 20.01 -9.71 -3.99
N ALA A 41 20.66 -10.05 -5.11
CA ALA A 41 20.29 -9.55 -6.43
C ALA A 41 18.90 -10.04 -6.90
N ARG A 42 18.47 -11.25 -6.50
CA ARG A 42 17.12 -11.77 -6.80
C ARG A 42 16.06 -11.06 -5.97
N SER A 43 16.34 -10.75 -4.70
CA SER A 43 15.41 -10.06 -3.81
C SER A 43 15.28 -8.58 -4.20
N GLU A 44 16.37 -7.94 -4.61
CA GLU A 44 16.36 -6.58 -5.14
C GLU A 44 15.59 -6.51 -6.47
N LYS A 45 15.83 -7.45 -7.39
CA LYS A 45 15.10 -7.54 -8.66
C LYS A 45 13.62 -7.87 -8.47
N LEU A 46 13.29 -8.67 -7.45
CA LEU A 46 11.91 -8.99 -7.09
C LEU A 46 11.21 -7.76 -6.49
N ASN A 47 11.90 -7.03 -5.60
CA ASN A 47 11.40 -5.78 -5.03
C ASN A 47 11.19 -4.73 -6.13
N ASP A 48 12.14 -4.60 -7.07
CA ASP A 48 12.03 -3.70 -8.23
C ASP A 48 10.86 -4.08 -9.15
N MET A 49 10.63 -5.37 -9.40
CA MET A 49 9.45 -5.83 -10.14
C MET A 49 8.14 -5.57 -9.39
N MET A 50 8.11 -5.70 -8.07
CA MET A 50 6.94 -5.40 -7.23
C MET A 50 6.65 -3.90 -7.15
N LEU A 51 7.69 -3.07 -7.06
CA LEU A 51 7.59 -1.62 -7.12
C LEU A 51 7.09 -1.18 -8.49
N LYS A 52 7.66 -1.73 -9.56
CA LYS A 52 7.26 -1.40 -10.93
C LYS A 52 5.82 -1.84 -11.22
N SER A 53 5.38 -3.00 -10.72
CA SER A 53 3.98 -3.44 -10.89
C SER A 53 3.01 -2.66 -10.02
N ALA A 54 3.40 -2.24 -8.81
CA ALA A 54 2.61 -1.33 -7.98
C ALA A 54 2.50 0.07 -8.60
N MET A 55 3.57 0.57 -9.22
CA MET A 55 3.58 1.82 -10.01
C MET A 55 2.86 1.69 -11.36
N THR A 56 2.56 0.45 -11.80
CA THR A 56 1.73 0.18 -12.99
C THR A 56 0.23 0.07 -12.64
N GLN A 57 -0.17 0.34 -11.39
CA GLN A 57 -1.53 0.81 -11.16
C GLN A 57 -1.65 2.16 -11.84
N SER A 58 -2.08 2.11 -13.09
CA SER A 58 -2.50 3.25 -13.87
C SER A 58 -3.50 4.03 -13.03
N THR A 59 -3.04 5.09 -12.38
CA THR A 59 -3.86 6.28 -12.18
C THR A 59 -4.32 6.62 -13.59
N ASP A 60 -5.53 6.21 -13.97
CA ASP A 60 -6.13 6.70 -15.19
C ASP A 60 -6.16 8.22 -15.02
N PRO A 61 -5.38 8.99 -15.81
CA PRO A 61 -5.38 10.45 -15.70
C PRO A 61 -6.75 11.04 -16.04
N ASN A 62 -7.68 10.21 -16.55
CA ASN A 62 -9.08 10.55 -16.82
C ASN A 62 -10.05 9.94 -15.79
N ALA A 63 -9.58 9.25 -14.74
CA ALA A 63 -10.48 8.83 -13.67
C ALA A 63 -10.94 10.06 -12.89
N ASP A 64 -12.18 10.46 -13.11
CA ASP A 64 -12.81 11.52 -12.34
C ASP A 64 -12.76 11.19 -10.85
N TYR A 65 -12.35 12.18 -10.05
CA TYR A 65 -12.33 12.04 -8.60
C TYR A 65 -13.74 11.73 -8.07
N ILE A 66 -13.83 10.70 -7.23
CA ILE A 66 -15.08 10.35 -6.54
C ILE A 66 -15.01 10.88 -5.11
N ILE A 67 -16.00 11.69 -4.76
CA ILE A 67 -16.16 12.26 -3.42
C ILE A 67 -16.43 11.13 -2.43
N GLY A 68 -15.69 11.12 -1.32
CA GLY A 68 -15.89 10.23 -0.20
C GLY A 68 -16.19 10.96 1.11
N ALA A 69 -16.21 10.17 2.18
CA ALA A 69 -16.48 10.69 3.51
C ALA A 69 -15.31 11.54 4.01
N GLU A 70 -15.61 12.55 4.81
CA GLU A 70 -14.66 13.49 5.42
C GLU A 70 -13.95 14.44 4.45
N ASP A 71 -14.25 14.39 3.15
CA ASP A 71 -13.74 15.37 2.18
C ASP A 71 -14.26 16.77 2.49
N LEU A 72 -13.44 17.79 2.19
CA LEU A 72 -13.84 19.19 2.33
C LEU A 72 -14.20 19.75 0.96
N LEU A 73 -15.47 20.15 0.80
CA LEU A 73 -16.00 20.72 -0.44
C LEU A 73 -16.21 22.22 -0.28
N ASP A 74 -15.84 22.99 -1.29
CA ASP A 74 -16.26 24.37 -1.49
C ASP A 74 -17.41 24.40 -2.48
N ILE A 75 -18.53 24.99 -2.09
CA ILE A 75 -19.72 25.08 -2.91
C ILE A 75 -19.98 26.55 -3.16
N ASP A 76 -19.95 26.92 -4.43
CA ASP A 76 -20.20 28.28 -4.91
C ASP A 76 -21.45 28.29 -5.77
N VAL A 77 -22.32 29.27 -5.56
CA VAL A 77 -23.55 29.44 -6.32
C VAL A 77 -23.49 30.82 -6.96
N PHE A 78 -23.50 30.85 -8.29
CA PHE A 78 -23.35 32.10 -9.04
C PHE A 78 -24.44 33.09 -8.63
N GLN A 79 -24.03 34.34 -8.36
CA GLN A 79 -24.91 35.44 -7.93
C GLN A 79 -25.64 35.21 -6.58
N ALA A 80 -25.22 34.22 -5.79
CA ALA A 80 -25.80 33.93 -4.47
C ALA A 80 -24.71 33.65 -3.43
N ASP A 81 -23.92 34.68 -3.10
CA ASP A 81 -22.83 34.60 -2.13
C ASP A 81 -23.27 34.14 -0.73
N GLU A 82 -24.54 34.31 -0.39
CA GLU A 82 -25.14 33.85 0.87
C GLU A 82 -25.27 32.32 0.97
N LEU A 83 -25.35 31.64 -0.17
CA LEU A 83 -25.38 30.18 -0.28
C LEU A 83 -23.98 29.57 -0.37
N LYS A 84 -22.97 30.39 -0.66
CA LYS A 84 -21.57 29.95 -0.75
C LYS A 84 -21.07 29.42 0.59
N ARG A 85 -20.64 28.16 0.63
CA ARG A 85 -20.18 27.50 1.85
C ARG A 85 -19.09 26.48 1.57
N THR A 86 -18.10 26.44 2.45
CA THR A 86 -17.21 25.30 2.59
C THR A 86 -17.83 24.30 3.57
N VAL A 87 -18.10 23.08 3.13
CA VAL A 87 -18.76 22.02 3.90
C VAL A 87 -17.95 20.73 3.90
N ARG A 88 -17.92 20.03 5.03
CA ARG A 88 -17.29 18.71 5.12
C ARG A 88 -18.33 17.63 4.87
N VAL A 89 -17.98 16.64 4.05
CA VAL A 89 -18.81 15.45 3.84
C VAL A 89 -18.84 14.65 5.13
N SER A 90 -20.03 14.41 5.67
CA SER A 90 -20.21 13.59 6.87
C SER A 90 -19.73 12.15 6.67
N SER A 91 -19.50 11.42 7.75
CA SER A 91 -19.09 10.02 7.70
C SER A 91 -20.12 9.10 7.00
N GLN A 92 -21.39 9.53 6.98
CA GLN A 92 -22.47 8.85 6.24
C GLN A 92 -22.50 9.21 4.75
N GLY A 93 -21.72 10.22 4.32
CA GLY A 93 -21.59 10.63 2.93
C GLY A 93 -22.49 11.78 2.50
N TYR A 94 -23.04 12.54 3.44
CA TYR A 94 -23.96 13.66 3.19
C TYR A 94 -23.30 15.01 3.46
N ILE A 95 -23.74 16.04 2.73
CA ILE A 95 -23.46 17.45 2.99
C ILE A 95 -24.76 18.18 3.29
N GLY A 96 -24.68 19.28 4.04
CA GLY A 96 -25.81 20.14 4.35
C GLY A 96 -25.68 21.50 3.67
N LEU A 97 -26.71 21.94 2.97
CA LEU A 97 -26.78 23.25 2.33
C LEU A 97 -28.04 24.02 2.74
N PRO A 98 -28.00 25.36 2.79
CA PRO A 98 -29.20 26.17 2.99
C PRO A 98 -30.25 25.89 1.90
N LEU A 99 -31.53 26.08 2.22
CA LEU A 99 -32.71 25.84 1.37
C LEU A 99 -33.01 24.37 1.05
N ILE A 100 -32.00 23.60 0.64
CA ILE A 100 -32.17 22.23 0.11
C ILE A 100 -31.83 21.13 1.13
N GLY A 101 -31.28 21.49 2.29
CA GLY A 101 -31.02 20.57 3.39
C GLY A 101 -29.89 19.59 3.09
N GLN A 102 -30.10 18.31 3.41
CA GLN A 102 -29.07 17.27 3.28
C GLN A 102 -29.07 16.62 1.89
N ILE A 103 -27.88 16.51 1.29
CA ILE A 103 -27.66 15.91 -0.03
C ILE A 103 -26.56 14.86 0.08
N LYS A 104 -26.75 13.73 -0.61
CA LYS A 104 -25.75 12.66 -0.66
C LYS A 104 -24.63 13.05 -1.64
N ALA A 105 -23.41 13.23 -1.12
CA ALA A 105 -22.23 13.57 -1.91
C ALA A 105 -21.34 12.33 -2.17
N LYS A 106 -21.32 11.38 -1.24
CA LYS A 106 -20.46 10.19 -1.34
C LYS A 106 -20.81 9.35 -2.56
N GLY A 107 -19.78 9.00 -3.34
CA GLY A 107 -19.90 8.18 -4.54
C GLY A 107 -20.24 8.99 -5.79
N LEU A 108 -20.39 10.31 -5.68
CA LEU A 108 -20.58 11.21 -6.82
C LEU A 108 -19.25 11.85 -7.21
N THR A 109 -19.12 12.21 -8.49
CA THR A 109 -18.10 13.16 -8.92
C THR A 109 -18.53 14.58 -8.58
N PRO A 110 -17.60 15.56 -8.48
CA PRO A 110 -17.96 16.97 -8.28
C PRO A 110 -19.01 17.46 -9.28
N LEU A 111 -18.84 17.13 -10.56
CA LEU A 111 -19.79 17.49 -11.63
C LEU A 111 -21.18 16.85 -11.45
N GLN A 112 -21.25 15.63 -10.94
CA GLN A 112 -22.54 14.99 -10.63
C GLN A 112 -23.22 15.68 -9.44
N LEU A 113 -22.43 16.04 -8.43
CA LEU A 113 -22.94 16.75 -7.25
C LEU A 113 -23.42 18.17 -7.60
N GLU A 114 -22.71 18.88 -8.48
CA GLU A 114 -23.16 20.18 -9.02
C GLU A 114 -24.57 20.08 -9.60
N LYS A 115 -24.78 19.15 -10.53
CA LYS A 115 -26.10 18.93 -11.17
C LYS A 115 -27.19 18.56 -10.16
N GLU A 116 -26.87 17.73 -9.18
CA GLU A 116 -27.80 17.35 -8.12
C GLU A 116 -28.22 18.55 -7.26
N ILE A 117 -27.29 19.45 -6.95
CA ILE A 117 -27.55 20.69 -6.21
C ILE A 117 -28.35 21.66 -7.08
N GLU A 118 -27.99 21.84 -8.35
CA GLU A 118 -28.71 22.69 -9.31
C GLU A 118 -30.19 22.28 -9.41
N MET A 119 -30.47 20.99 -9.64
CA MET A 119 -31.84 20.47 -9.73
C MET A 119 -32.66 20.73 -8.47
N LYS A 120 -32.04 20.73 -7.29
CA LYS A 120 -32.73 21.02 -6.02
C LYS A 120 -32.92 22.51 -5.77
N LEU A 121 -32.02 23.35 -6.27
CA LEU A 121 -32.12 24.80 -6.15
C LEU A 121 -33.08 25.43 -7.15
N GLU A 122 -33.44 24.73 -8.24
CA GLU A 122 -34.42 25.19 -9.23
C GLU A 122 -35.81 25.51 -8.63
N GLU A 123 -36.19 24.89 -7.49
CA GLU A 123 -37.43 25.21 -6.78
C GLU A 123 -37.40 26.60 -6.11
N TYR A 124 -36.21 27.12 -5.84
CA TYR A 124 -36.01 28.37 -5.10
C TYR A 124 -35.45 29.50 -5.97
N MET A 125 -34.85 29.17 -7.13
CA MET A 125 -34.10 30.09 -7.98
C MET A 125 -34.27 29.74 -9.46
N GLU A 126 -34.37 30.73 -10.34
CA GLU A 126 -34.31 30.47 -11.78
C GLU A 126 -32.87 30.24 -12.23
N LYS A 127 -32.60 29.06 -12.81
CA LYS A 127 -31.31 28.67 -13.42
C LYS A 127 -30.11 28.86 -12.49
N PRO A 128 -30.08 28.18 -11.33
CA PRO A 128 -28.91 28.20 -10.45
C PRO A 128 -27.70 27.62 -11.20
N LEU A 129 -26.55 28.29 -11.12
CA LEU A 129 -25.28 27.77 -11.61
C LEU A 129 -24.40 27.47 -10.40
N VAL A 130 -24.04 26.20 -10.23
CA VAL A 130 -23.32 25.73 -9.05
C VAL A 130 -21.93 25.24 -9.46
N THR A 131 -20.93 25.54 -8.64
CA THR A 131 -19.58 25.00 -8.78
C THR A 131 -19.18 24.31 -7.48
N VAL A 132 -18.71 23.07 -7.59
CA VAL A 132 -18.23 22.26 -6.48
C VAL A 132 -16.74 22.00 -6.66
N PHE A 133 -15.96 22.47 -5.68
CA PHE A 133 -14.51 22.27 -5.66
C PHE A 133 -14.10 21.43 -4.43
N VAL A 134 -13.25 20.43 -4.63
CA VAL A 134 -12.71 19.64 -3.51
C VAL A 134 -11.47 20.33 -2.95
N LYS A 135 -11.57 20.91 -1.75
CA LYS A 135 -10.44 21.59 -1.07
C LYS A 135 -9.49 20.62 -0.41
N GLU A 136 -10.03 19.56 0.20
CA GLU A 136 -9.23 18.55 0.91
C GLU A 136 -9.73 17.15 0.54
N TYR A 137 -8.79 16.32 0.08
CA TYR A 137 -8.98 14.93 -0.29
C TYR A 137 -8.66 14.04 0.92
N MET A 138 -9.70 13.54 1.60
CA MET A 138 -9.57 12.68 2.78
C MET A 138 -9.99 11.23 2.50
N ALA A 139 -10.84 11.02 1.50
CA ALA A 139 -11.39 9.71 1.15
C ALA A 139 -10.35 8.69 0.66
N GLN A 140 -9.24 9.14 0.08
CA GLN A 140 -8.25 8.28 -0.55
C GLN A 140 -6.86 8.57 0.01
N LYS A 141 -6.45 7.75 1.00
CA LYS A 141 -5.11 7.81 1.60
C LYS A 141 -4.37 6.52 1.27
N ILE A 142 -3.17 6.65 0.73
CA ILE A 142 -2.25 5.53 0.51
C ILE A 142 -1.18 5.57 1.60
N GLY A 143 -1.14 4.54 2.42
CA GLY A 143 -0.09 4.34 3.41
C GLY A 143 1.08 3.58 2.80
N VAL A 144 2.26 4.20 2.78
CA VAL A 144 3.50 3.54 2.34
C VAL A 144 4.25 3.04 3.57
N ILE A 145 4.35 1.72 3.73
CA ILE A 145 5.04 1.05 4.85
C ILE A 145 5.96 -0.07 4.35
N GLY A 146 6.96 -0.46 5.15
CA GLY A 146 7.89 -1.56 4.86
C GLY A 146 9.36 -1.12 4.79
N ALA A 147 10.15 -1.76 3.92
CA ALA A 147 11.55 -1.38 3.65
C ALA A 147 11.62 -0.16 2.72
N VAL A 148 11.09 0.96 3.20
CA VAL A 148 11.08 2.26 2.52
C VAL A 148 11.91 3.25 3.32
N GLU A 149 12.58 4.20 2.67
CA GLU A 149 13.43 5.17 3.36
C GLU A 149 12.65 6.02 4.38
N LYS A 150 11.39 6.36 4.05
CA LYS A 150 10.50 7.14 4.92
C LYS A 150 9.05 6.64 4.81
N PRO A 151 8.56 5.88 5.80
CA PRO A 151 7.14 5.53 5.89
C PRO A 151 6.29 6.81 6.01
N GLN A 152 5.32 7.00 5.12
CA GLN A 152 4.46 8.19 5.09
C GLN A 152 3.11 7.86 4.45
N VAL A 153 2.08 8.59 4.86
CA VAL A 153 0.74 8.55 4.24
C VAL A 153 0.63 9.68 3.22
N TYR A 154 0.21 9.36 2.00
CA TYR A 154 -0.05 10.30 0.91
C TYR A 154 -1.56 10.37 0.62
N SER A 155 -2.06 11.58 0.38
CA SER A 155 -3.37 11.76 -0.26
C SER A 155 -3.20 11.64 -1.76
N VAL A 156 -4.10 10.89 -2.42
CA VAL A 156 -4.19 10.81 -3.89
C VAL A 156 -5.30 11.69 -4.44
#